data_AF-A0A7K0M4U2-F1
#
_entry.id   AF-A0A7K0M4U2-F1
#
_cell.length_a   1.000
_cell.length_b   1.000
_cell.length_c   1.000
_cell.angle_alpha   90.00
_cell.angle_beta   90.00
_cell.angle_gamma   90.00
#
_symmetry.space_group_name_H-M   'P 1'
#
loop_
_entity.id
_entity.type
_entity.pdbx_description
1 polymer ?
#
loop_
_entity_poly.entity_id
_entity_poly.type
_entity_poly.pdbx_seq_one_letter_code
_entity_poly.pdbx_strand_id
1 'polypeptide(L)' 'VQQTVPYTVVRGDNFWRISEQVLRMRLGSQPSASQIAQYSAQLISNNQEALTDPENPGLILVGQVFQLP' A
#
# COMPACT_ATOMS: atom_id res chain seq x y z
N VAL A 1 -19.13 -0.26 6.05
CA VAL A 1 -18.17 -0.03 4.94
C VAL A 1 -16.97 0.73 5.50
N GLN A 2 -15.78 0.15 5.49
CA GLN A 2 -14.56 0.91 5.78
C GLN A 2 -14.39 1.95 4.67
N GLN A 3 -14.16 3.21 5.05
CA GLN A 3 -13.86 4.27 4.09
C GLN A 3 -12.41 4.09 3.66
N THR A 4 -12.18 3.79 2.39
CA THR A 4 -10.83 3.74 1.82
C THR A 4 -10.44 5.11 1.29
N VAL A 5 -9.13 5.40 1.28
CA VAL A 5 -8.58 6.64 0.71
C VAL A 5 -7.79 6.29 -0.55
N PRO A 6 -8.03 6.93 -1.70
CA PRO A 6 -7.24 6.68 -2.89
C PRO A 6 -5.82 7.22 -2.73
N TYR A 7 -4.84 6.42 -3.13
CA TYR A 7 -3.42 6.77 -3.18
C TYR A 7 -2.91 6.58 -4.60
N THR A 8 -2.28 7.61 -5.16
CA THR A 8 -1.65 7.54 -6.48
C THR A 8 -0.17 7.24 -6.32
N VAL A 9 0.29 6.14 -6.93
CA VAL A 9 1.69 5.70 -6.90
C VAL A 9 2.58 6.75 -7.54
N VAL A 10 3.65 7.12 -6.84
CA VAL A 10 4.70 8.03 -7.32
C VAL A 10 6.02 7.29 -7.54
N ARG A 11 6.97 7.95 -8.21
CA ARG A 11 8.28 7.35 -8.51
C ARG A 11 8.99 6.97 -7.21
N GLY A 12 9.44 5.71 -7.13
CA GLY A 12 10.19 5.18 -5.98
C GLY A 12 9.33 4.50 -4.91
N ASP A 13 8.02 4.44 -5.15
CA ASP A 13 7.10 3.66 -4.33
C ASP A 13 7.24 2.15 -4.55
N ASN A 14 6.95 1.45 -3.47
CA ASN A 14 6.59 0.04 -3.44
C ASN A 14 5.60 -0.13 -2.28
N PHE A 15 4.93 -1.27 -2.19
CA PHE A 15 3.93 -1.49 -1.14
C PHE A 15 4.48 -1.33 0.27
N TRP A 16 5.75 -1.69 0.51
CA TRP A 16 6.39 -1.48 1.81
C TRP A 16 6.49 0.00 2.18
N ARG A 17 7.01 0.84 1.27
CA ARG A 17 7.19 2.28 1.50
C ARG A 17 5.86 3.00 1.67
N ILE A 18 4.87 2.66 0.85
CA ILE A 18 3.51 3.22 0.97
C ILE A 18 2.95 2.86 2.36
N SER A 19 3.05 1.59 2.75
CA SER A 19 2.56 1.10 4.05
C SER A 19 3.26 1.77 5.23
N GLU A 20 4.59 1.91 5.16
CA GLU A 20 5.38 2.60 6.18
C GLU A 20 4.95 4.06 6.33
N GLN A 21 4.81 4.79 5.23
CA GLN A 21 4.36 6.20 5.26
C GLN A 21 2.97 6.33 5.88
N VAL A 22 2.03 5.49 5.45
CA VAL A 22 0.64 5.51 5.94
C VAL A 22 0.60 5.18 7.43
N LEU A 23 1.27 4.12 7.86
CA LEU A 23 1.32 3.73 9.27
C LEU A 23 2.01 4.79 10.12
N ARG A 24 3.13 5.36 9.66
CA ARG A 24 3.82 6.42 10.39
C ARG A 24 2.93 7.65 10.60
N MET A 25 2.14 8.02 9.59
CA MET A 25 1.15 9.10 9.72
C MET A 25 0.04 8.75 10.71
N ARG A 26 -0.48 7.52 10.69
CA ARG A 26 -1.56 7.06 11.58
C ARG A 26 -1.12 6.90 13.04
N LEU A 27 0.08 6.37 13.25
CA LEU A 27 0.61 6.06 14.58
C LEU A 27 1.33 7.25 15.23
N GLY A 28 1.68 8.28 14.46
CA GLY A 28 2.51 9.39 14.94
C GLY A 28 3.93 8.97 15.36
N SER A 29 4.37 7.77 14.98
CA SER A 29 5.65 7.17 15.37
C SER A 29 6.13 6.17 14.31
N GLN A 30 7.36 5.68 14.44
CA GLN A 30 7.93 4.73 13.49
C GLN A 30 7.25 3.35 13.64
N PRO A 31 6.59 2.80 12.59
CA PRO A 31 6.03 1.47 12.64
C PRO A 31 7.12 0.40 12.66
N SER A 32 6.82 -0.75 13.26
CA SER A 32 7.68 -1.93 13.20
C SER A 32 7.66 -2.57 11.80
N ALA A 33 8.70 -3.32 11.47
CA ALA A 33 8.75 -4.12 10.25
C ALA A 33 7.55 -5.08 10.11
N SER A 34 7.08 -5.67 11.22
CA SER A 34 5.91 -6.56 11.21
C SER A 34 4.61 -5.82 10.91
N GLN A 35 4.44 -4.61 11.43
CA GLN A 35 3.28 -3.76 11.12
C GLN A 35 3.28 -3.37 9.65
N ILE A 36 4.44 -2.98 9.10
CA ILE A 36 4.58 -2.62 7.68
C ILE A 36 4.27 -3.82 6.79
N ALA A 37 4.79 -5.01 7.11
CA ALA A 37 4.53 -6.23 6.36
C ALA A 37 3.05 -6.61 6.35
N GLN A 38 2.38 -6.55 7.51
CA GLN A 38 0.95 -6.83 7.63
C GLN A 38 0.10 -5.84 6.81
N TYR A 39 0.39 -4.54 6.92
CA TYR A 39 -0.35 -3.53 6.16
C TYR A 39 -0.09 -3.65 4.65
N SER A 40 1.15 -3.98 4.24
CA SER A 40 1.48 -4.22 2.83
C SER A 40 0.68 -5.37 2.25
N ALA A 41 0.59 -6.49 2.98
CA ALA A 41 -0.21 -7.65 2.56
C ALA A 41 -1.71 -7.30 2.46
N GLN A 42 -2.23 -6.51 3.40
CA GLN A 42 -3.61 -6.06 3.35
C GLN A 42 -3.88 -5.09 2.20
N LEU A 43 -2.94 -4.17 1.93
CA LEU A 43 -3.02 -3.25 0.80
C LEU A 43 -3.05 -4.02 -0.53
N ILE A 44 -2.21 -5.04 -0.69
CA ILE A 44 -2.21 -5.94 -1.86
C ILE A 44 -3.55 -6.70 -1.97
N SER A 45 -4.02 -7.30 -0.87
CA SER A 45 -5.27 -8.07 -0.86
C SER A 45 -6.49 -7.21 -1.20
N ASN A 46 -6.54 -5.97 -0.75
CA ASN A 46 -7.67 -5.07 -1.00
C ASN A 46 -7.69 -4.49 -2.42
N ASN A 47 -6.57 -4.60 -3.15
CA ASN A 47 -6.39 -3.99 -4.46
C ASN A 47 -6.07 -5.00 -5.55
N GLN A 48 -6.43 -6.28 -5.36
CA GLN A 48 -6.16 -7.35 -6.34
C GLN A 48 -6.60 -6.99 -7.76
N GLU A 49 -7.79 -6.40 -7.90
CA GLU A 49 -8.35 -5.98 -9.19
C GLU A 49 -7.61 -4.81 -9.83
N ALA A 50 -6.87 -4.03 -9.03
CA ALA A 50 -6.11 -2.89 -9.51
C ALA A 50 -4.66 -3.26 -9.84
N LEU A 51 -4.18 -4.48 -9.56
CA LEU A 51 -2.81 -4.91 -9.86
C LEU A 51 -2.56 -4.97 -11.37
N THR A 52 -1.35 -4.59 -11.80
CA THR A 52 -0.95 -4.71 -13.22
C THR A 52 -0.77 -6.17 -13.61
N ASP A 53 -0.18 -6.96 -12.71
CA ASP A 53 0.01 -8.40 -12.83
C ASP A 53 -0.33 -9.05 -11.49
N PRO A 54 -1.43 -9.82 -11.40
CA PRO A 54 -1.82 -10.51 -10.17
C PRO A 54 -0.80 -11.54 -9.68
N GLU A 55 -0.01 -12.15 -10.58
CA GLU A 55 1.04 -13.12 -10.23
C GLU A 55 2.33 -12.43 -9.77
N ASN A 56 2.46 -11.12 -10.03
CA ASN A 56 3.56 -10.30 -9.57
C ASN A 56 3.06 -8.99 -8.92
N PRO A 57 2.56 -9.04 -7.67
CA PRO A 57 2.06 -7.86 -6.98
C PRO A 57 3.10 -6.75 -6.83
N GLY A 58 4.40 -7.08 -6.81
CA GLY A 58 5.46 -6.08 -6.74
C GLY A 58 5.53 -5.16 -7.97
N LEU A 59 4.91 -5.55 -9.10
CA LEU A 59 4.82 -4.75 -10.30
C LEU A 59 3.73 -3.68 -10.17
N ILE A 60 4.13 -2.52 -9.65
CA ILE A 60 3.28 -1.32 -9.60
C ILE A 60 3.85 -0.23 -10.50
N LEU A 61 2.97 0.55 -11.11
CA LEU A 61 3.31 1.60 -12.07
C LEU A 61 3.04 2.99 -11.48
N VAL A 62 3.87 3.96 -11.85
CA VAL A 62 3.62 5.37 -11.51
C VAL A 62 2.27 5.81 -12.10
N GLY A 63 1.44 6.47 -11.30
CA GLY A 63 0.09 6.89 -11.67
C GLY A 63 -1.01 5.86 -11.39
N GLN A 64 -0.66 4.62 -11.05
CA GLN A 64 -1.62 3.62 -10.60
C GLN A 64 -2.27 4.07 -9.29
N VAL A 65 -3.56 3.75 -9.11
CA VAL A 65 -4.33 4.14 -7.92
C VAL A 65 -4.66 2.93 -7.08
N PHE A 66 -4.32 2.98 -5.79
CA PHE A 66 -4.69 1.97 -4.81
C PHE A 66 -5.58 2.56 -3.72
N GLN A 67 -6.51 1.76 -3.23
CA GLN A 67 -7.36 2.05 -2.09
C GLN A 67 -6.63 1.68 -0.80
N LEU A 68 -6.29 2.69 0.02
CA LEU A 68 -5.72 2.48 1.34
C LEU A 68 -6.79 1.97 2.31
N PRO A 69 -6.57 0.83 3.01
CA PRO A 69 -7.47 0.31 4.04
C PRO A 69 -7.65 1.25 5.24
#